data_AF-A0A259NDH9-F1
#
_entry.id   AF-A0A259NDH9-F1
#
_cell.length_a   1.000
_cell.length_b   1.000
_cell.length_c   1.000
_cell.angle_alpha   90.00
_cell.angle_beta   90.00
_cell.angle_gamma   90.00
#
_symmetry.space_group_name_H-M   'P 1'
#
loop_
_entity.id
_entity.type
_entity.pdbx_description
1 polymer ?
#
loop_
_entity_poly.entity_id
_entity_poly.type
_entity_poly.pdbx_seq_one_letter_code
_entity_poly.pdbx_strand_id
1 'polypeptide(L)'
;MELTVKYSYVEQITPPRCRKPRPQRFDDGVAVLSIREVTAEQAPVAIIGREKNFETGEYLEPVSYCLFDGRLWTDSTVSGCTRRCSERYPAIGPELNLVKDSAMLSHTGLGIYVCVHDGKQGIAHYLQGLARDWLIIDGQLYRPAGEPMYVVMTFGLSGNHGGTALLTDDHLNPNIRREAYFSLLELDQAVTHTLLVAGKRGDTVKVSTDPGFQFQVLIPAAIQWKNPSAGADDTGQAA
;
A
#
# COMPACT_ATOMS: atom_id res chain seq x y z
N MET A 1 -20.89 4.03 -5.38
CA MET A 1 -21.57 4.10 -4.08
C MET A 1 -21.54 5.50 -3.45
N GLU A 2 -22.61 5.92 -2.78
CA GLU A 2 -22.59 7.06 -1.84
C GLU A 2 -22.53 6.56 -0.39
N LEU A 3 -21.69 7.19 0.44
CA LEU A 3 -21.55 6.91 1.87
C LEU A 3 -21.83 8.18 2.66
N THR A 4 -22.83 8.14 3.55
CA THR A 4 -23.10 9.23 4.49
C THR A 4 -22.35 9.01 5.79
N VAL A 5 -21.45 9.93 6.13
CA VAL A 5 -20.66 9.90 7.36
C VAL A 5 -21.18 10.97 8.33
N LYS A 6 -21.69 10.55 9.48
CA LYS A 6 -22.02 11.44 10.61
C LYS A 6 -20.80 11.54 11.53
N TYR A 7 -20.46 12.72 12.01
CA TYR A 7 -19.26 12.91 12.85
C TYR A 7 -19.40 14.06 13.84
N SER A 8 -18.63 13.98 14.94
CA SER A 8 -18.50 15.07 15.89
C SER A 8 -17.29 15.95 15.57
N TYR A 9 -17.37 17.24 15.88
CA TYR A 9 -16.31 18.21 15.62
C TYR A 9 -16.27 19.27 16.72
N VAL A 10 -15.17 20.01 16.80
CA VAL A 10 -14.96 21.10 17.76
C VAL A 10 -14.68 22.38 16.99
N GLU A 11 -15.42 23.44 17.31
CA GLU A 11 -15.20 24.79 16.77
C GLU A 11 -14.82 25.75 17.90
N GLN A 12 -14.08 26.80 17.53
CA GLN A 12 -13.74 27.90 18.44
C GLN A 12 -14.83 28.97 18.39
N ILE A 13 -15.71 28.97 19.38
CA ILE A 13 -16.83 29.92 19.45
C ILE A 13 -16.53 30.96 20.50
N THR A 14 -16.82 32.24 20.21
CA THR A 14 -16.77 33.30 21.22
C THR A 14 -18.17 33.50 21.78
N PRO A 15 -18.46 33.07 23.02
CA PRO A 15 -19.79 33.25 23.59
C PRO A 15 -20.14 34.74 23.73
N PRO A 16 -21.44 35.08 23.79
CA PRO A 16 -21.86 36.44 24.09
C PRO A 16 -21.16 36.99 25.34
N ARG A 17 -20.71 38.26 25.28
CA ARG A 17 -20.02 38.97 26.37
C ARG A 17 -18.62 38.42 26.73
N CYS A 18 -18.10 37.43 26.01
CA CYS A 18 -16.74 36.94 26.17
C CYS A 18 -15.79 37.56 25.13
N ARG A 19 -14.49 37.59 25.42
CA ARG A 19 -13.44 38.09 24.49
C ARG A 19 -12.58 36.99 23.86
N LYS A 20 -12.53 35.82 24.49
CA LYS A 20 -11.68 34.70 24.05
C LYS A 20 -12.56 33.58 23.50
N PRO A 21 -12.25 33.01 22.33
CA PRO A 21 -12.90 31.81 21.84
C PRO A 21 -12.72 30.65 22.83
N ARG A 22 -13.72 29.78 22.86
CA ARG A 22 -13.75 28.54 23.63
C ARG A 22 -14.07 27.39 22.69
N PRO A 23 -13.40 26.23 22.85
CA PRO A 23 -13.77 25.04 22.11
C PRO A 23 -15.17 24.60 22.51
N GLN A 24 -16.03 24.38 21.52
CA GLN A 24 -17.35 23.80 21.72
C GLN A 24 -17.49 22.61 20.77
N ARG A 25 -17.95 21.47 21.31
CA ARG A 25 -18.21 20.25 20.55
C ARG A 25 -19.63 20.27 19.97
N PHE A 26 -19.73 19.76 18.74
CA PHE A 26 -20.96 19.57 17.98
C PHE A 26 -20.98 18.15 17.42
N ASP A 27 -22.19 17.60 17.28
CA ASP A 27 -22.42 16.22 16.82
C ASP A 27 -23.27 16.17 15.53
N ASP A 28 -23.49 17.33 14.90
CA ASP A 28 -24.28 17.51 13.67
C ASP A 28 -23.42 17.53 12.39
N GLY A 29 -22.19 17.03 12.47
CA GLY A 29 -21.30 16.90 11.33
C GLY A 29 -21.84 15.84 10.37
N VAL A 30 -21.99 16.19 9.09
CA VAL A 30 -22.40 15.27 8.03
C VAL A 30 -21.53 15.51 6.80
N ALA A 31 -21.01 14.43 6.22
CA ALA A 31 -20.33 14.43 4.94
C ALA A 31 -20.90 13.29 4.07
N VAL A 32 -21.17 13.58 2.80
CA VAL A 32 -21.57 12.55 1.83
C VAL A 32 -20.39 12.32 0.90
N LEU A 33 -19.85 11.10 0.91
CA LEU A 33 -18.69 10.69 0.14
C LEU A 33 -19.14 9.91 -1.09
N SER A 34 -18.57 10.23 -2.26
CA SER A 34 -18.77 9.44 -3.48
C SER A 34 -17.59 8.50 -3.66
N ILE A 35 -17.83 7.20 -3.52
CA ILE A 35 -16.83 6.14 -3.66
C ILE A 35 -17.05 5.46 -5.02
N ARG A 36 -15.95 5.27 -5.75
CA ARG A 36 -15.96 4.55 -7.04
C ARG A 36 -16.33 3.09 -6.80
N GLU A 37 -17.20 2.58 -7.65
CA GLU A 37 -17.73 1.23 -7.56
C GLU A 37 -17.74 0.62 -8.96
N VAL A 38 -17.14 -0.55 -9.08
CA VAL A 38 -16.88 -1.24 -10.35
C VAL A 38 -17.05 -2.75 -10.18
N THR A 39 -17.12 -3.47 -11.29
CA THR A 39 -17.16 -4.94 -11.26
C THR A 39 -15.76 -5.55 -11.40
N ALA A 40 -15.58 -6.82 -11.04
CA ALA A 40 -14.32 -7.53 -11.25
C ALA A 40 -13.86 -7.55 -12.73
N GLU A 41 -14.78 -7.49 -13.70
CA GLU A 41 -14.43 -7.39 -15.12
C GLU A 41 -13.79 -6.04 -15.47
N GLN A 42 -14.22 -4.97 -14.81
CA GLN A 42 -13.66 -3.62 -15.00
C GLN A 42 -12.33 -3.43 -14.26
N ALA A 43 -12.11 -4.19 -13.20
CA ALA A 43 -10.90 -4.17 -12.38
C ALA A 43 -10.30 -5.58 -12.25
N PRO A 44 -9.78 -6.16 -13.35
CA PRO A 44 -9.30 -7.54 -13.36
C PRO A 44 -8.06 -7.72 -12.47
N VAL A 45 -7.92 -8.92 -11.91
CA VAL A 45 -6.72 -9.30 -11.14
C VAL A 45 -5.51 -9.32 -12.08
N ALA A 46 -4.51 -8.50 -11.75
CA ALA A 46 -3.26 -8.37 -12.51
C ALA A 46 -2.11 -9.18 -11.90
N ILE A 47 -2.07 -9.28 -10.57
CA ILE A 47 -0.99 -9.97 -9.83
C ILE A 47 -1.60 -10.78 -8.70
N ILE A 48 -1.08 -11.99 -8.49
CA ILE A 48 -1.34 -12.79 -7.29
C ILE A 48 -0.01 -13.00 -6.57
N GLY A 49 0.10 -12.53 -5.33
CA GLY A 49 1.28 -12.70 -4.48
C GLY A 49 1.04 -13.70 -3.36
N ARG A 50 2.04 -14.52 -3.05
CA ARG A 50 2.01 -15.51 -1.97
C ARG A 50 3.27 -15.43 -1.14
N GLU A 51 3.12 -15.18 0.16
CA GLU A 51 4.22 -15.24 1.13
C GLU A 51 4.49 -16.68 1.55
N LYS A 52 5.77 -17.07 1.62
CA LYS A 52 6.20 -18.36 2.13
C LYS A 52 6.35 -18.29 3.65
N ASN A 53 5.75 -19.24 4.35
CA ASN A 53 6.07 -19.51 5.74
C ASN A 53 7.40 -20.28 5.79
N PHE A 54 8.45 -19.67 6.33
CA PHE A 54 9.77 -20.31 6.39
C PHE A 54 9.88 -21.44 7.43
N GLU A 55 8.98 -21.50 8.40
CA GLU A 55 8.96 -22.59 9.39
C GLU A 55 8.36 -23.87 8.80
N THR A 56 7.26 -23.73 8.04
CA THR A 56 6.55 -24.88 7.47
C THR A 56 6.91 -25.16 6.00
N GLY A 57 7.46 -24.17 5.30
CA GLY A 57 7.73 -24.21 3.86
C GLY A 57 6.49 -23.98 2.98
N GLU A 58 5.30 -23.83 3.58
CA GLU A 58 4.04 -23.65 2.86
C GLU A 58 3.80 -22.19 2.48
N TYR A 59 3.01 -21.96 1.43
CA TYR A 59 2.59 -20.62 1.04
C TYR A 59 1.30 -20.23 1.76
N LEU A 60 1.27 -19.01 2.30
CA LEU A 60 0.13 -18.40 2.95
C LEU A 60 -0.99 -18.05 1.95
N GLU A 61 -2.12 -17.61 2.50
CA GLU A 61 -3.24 -17.10 1.71
C GLU A 61 -2.79 -16.00 0.74
N PRO A 62 -3.17 -16.08 -0.55
CA PRO A 62 -2.71 -15.13 -1.55
C PRO A 62 -3.31 -13.75 -1.35
N VAL A 63 -2.52 -12.73 -1.73
CA VAL A 63 -2.99 -11.37 -1.94
C VAL A 63 -3.19 -11.13 -3.43
N SER A 64 -4.36 -10.64 -3.81
CA SER A 64 -4.71 -10.29 -5.19
C SER A 64 -4.57 -8.78 -5.39
N TYR A 65 -3.96 -8.39 -6.50
CA TYR A 65 -3.83 -7.00 -6.92
C TYR A 65 -4.63 -6.81 -8.20
N CYS A 66 -5.69 -6.00 -8.14
CA CYS A 66 -6.53 -5.66 -9.27
C CYS A 66 -5.99 -4.42 -9.98
N LEU A 67 -6.02 -4.40 -11.31
CA LEU A 67 -5.67 -3.22 -12.11
C LEU A 67 -6.92 -2.41 -12.39
N PHE A 68 -6.94 -1.15 -11.95
CA PHE A 68 -7.99 -0.20 -12.29
C PHE A 68 -7.42 1.21 -12.40
N ASP A 69 -7.77 1.90 -13.50
CA ASP A 69 -7.35 3.28 -13.77
C ASP A 69 -5.81 3.47 -13.69
N GLY A 70 -5.08 2.51 -14.26
CA GLY A 70 -3.60 2.52 -14.30
C GLY A 70 -2.92 2.31 -12.94
N ARG A 71 -3.66 1.89 -11.91
CA ARG A 71 -3.14 1.64 -10.55
C ARG A 71 -3.51 0.24 -10.07
N LEU A 72 -2.70 -0.28 -9.15
CA LEU A 72 -2.98 -1.54 -8.46
C LEU A 72 -3.78 -1.30 -7.19
N TRP A 73 -4.70 -2.20 -6.91
CA TRP A 73 -5.63 -2.14 -5.79
C TRP A 73 -5.68 -3.50 -5.10
N THR A 74 -5.72 -3.52 -3.77
CA THR A 74 -5.85 -4.75 -2.97
C THR A 74 -6.91 -4.58 -1.89
N ASP A 75 -7.57 -5.67 -1.53
CA ASP A 75 -8.61 -5.72 -0.51
C ASP A 75 -8.06 -6.01 0.89
N SER A 76 -6.75 -6.14 1.03
CA SER A 76 -6.12 -6.47 2.31
C SER A 76 -5.01 -5.50 2.66
N THR A 77 -4.76 -5.41 3.95
CA THR A 77 -3.58 -4.70 4.46
C THR A 77 -2.32 -5.44 4.05
N VAL A 78 -1.53 -4.81 3.19
CA VAL A 78 -0.15 -5.19 2.89
C VAL A 78 0.76 -4.12 3.49
N SER A 79 1.77 -4.51 4.25
CA SER A 79 2.65 -3.56 4.93
C SER A 79 4.12 -3.97 4.85
N GLY A 80 4.98 -3.01 4.53
CA GLY A 80 6.43 -3.22 4.42
C GLY A 80 6.79 -4.31 3.41
N CYS A 81 7.84 -5.09 3.72
CA CYS A 81 8.28 -6.23 2.90
C CYS A 81 7.38 -7.48 3.03
N THR A 82 6.16 -7.36 3.60
CA THR A 82 5.23 -8.50 3.76
C THR A 82 4.18 -8.50 2.66
N ARG A 83 3.81 -9.68 2.18
CA ARG A 83 2.76 -9.87 1.16
C ARG A 83 1.71 -10.85 1.67
N ARG A 84 1.46 -10.77 2.97
CA ARG A 84 0.46 -11.55 3.67
C ARG A 84 -0.86 -10.81 3.65
N CYS A 85 -1.94 -11.54 3.39
CA CYS A 85 -3.27 -11.07 3.76
C CYS A 85 -3.39 -11.15 5.29
N SER A 86 -3.03 -10.08 6.01
CA SER A 86 -3.20 -10.06 7.47
C SER A 86 -4.65 -9.81 7.87
N GLU A 87 -5.29 -8.86 7.19
CA GLU A 87 -6.67 -8.46 7.43
C GLU A 87 -7.25 -7.89 6.14
N ARG A 88 -8.43 -8.39 5.76
CA ARG A 88 -9.21 -7.83 4.65
C ARG A 88 -9.93 -6.58 5.13
N TYR A 89 -9.99 -5.57 4.27
CA TYR A 89 -10.77 -4.38 4.53
C TYR A 89 -12.26 -4.74 4.67
N PRO A 90 -13.00 -4.04 5.53
CA PRO A 90 -14.42 -4.31 5.70
C PRO A 90 -15.20 -3.86 4.46
N ALA A 91 -16.29 -4.56 4.16
CA ALA A 91 -17.32 -4.03 3.26
C ALA A 91 -17.89 -2.72 3.85
N ILE A 92 -18.23 -1.78 2.97
CA ILE A 92 -18.78 -0.47 3.36
C ILE A 92 -20.30 -0.49 3.17
N GLY A 93 -21.04 -0.09 4.21
CA GLY A 93 -22.47 0.19 4.13
C GLY A 93 -22.77 1.65 3.76
N PRO A 94 -24.03 2.02 3.48
CA PRO A 94 -24.39 3.37 3.02
C PRO A 94 -24.24 4.46 4.10
N GLU A 95 -24.09 4.06 5.36
CA GLU A 95 -23.92 4.97 6.49
C GLU A 95 -22.73 4.57 7.38
N LEU A 96 -22.04 5.58 7.90
CA LEU A 96 -21.00 5.44 8.91
C LEU A 96 -21.23 6.48 10.00
N ASN A 97 -21.19 6.06 11.26
CA ASN A 97 -21.30 6.96 12.40
C ASN A 97 -19.97 7.05 13.15
N LEU A 98 -19.37 8.24 13.12
CA LEU A 98 -18.15 8.60 13.84
C LEU A 98 -18.43 9.58 14.98
N VAL A 99 -19.69 9.85 15.34
CA VAL A 99 -20.02 10.68 16.50
C VAL A 99 -19.57 9.96 17.76
N LYS A 100 -18.56 10.51 18.43
CA LYS A 100 -18.05 9.99 19.70
C LYS A 100 -17.48 11.08 20.59
N ASP A 101 -17.47 10.79 21.89
CA ASP A 101 -16.82 11.62 22.90
C ASP A 101 -15.31 11.30 22.96
N SER A 102 -14.60 11.67 21.89
CA SER A 102 -13.14 11.52 21.80
C SER A 102 -12.56 12.67 20.99
N ALA A 103 -11.33 13.09 21.31
CA ALA A 103 -10.60 14.07 20.52
C ALA A 103 -10.22 13.54 19.13
N MET A 104 -10.18 12.23 18.95
CA MET A 104 -9.78 11.57 17.71
C MET A 104 -10.94 10.77 17.13
N LEU A 105 -11.41 11.15 15.94
CA LEU A 105 -12.30 10.34 15.12
C LEU A 105 -11.48 9.23 14.48
N SER A 106 -11.90 7.99 14.68
CA SER A 106 -11.11 6.83 14.25
C SER A 106 -11.98 5.63 13.92
N HIS A 107 -11.61 4.95 12.84
CA HIS A 107 -12.16 3.67 12.41
C HIS A 107 -11.05 2.87 11.72
N THR A 108 -10.41 1.96 12.45
CA THR A 108 -9.19 1.24 12.00
C THR A 108 -9.37 0.52 10.67
N GLY A 109 -10.44 -0.27 10.52
CA GLY A 109 -10.70 -1.00 9.27
C GLY A 109 -10.87 -0.08 8.05
N LEU A 110 -11.30 1.17 8.26
CA LEU A 110 -11.46 2.17 7.19
C LEU A 110 -10.28 3.16 7.11
N GLY A 111 -9.25 3.01 7.96
CA GLY A 111 -8.09 3.90 7.95
C GLY A 111 -8.41 5.35 8.28
N ILE A 112 -9.54 5.60 8.95
CA ILE A 112 -9.96 6.95 9.33
C ILE A 112 -9.27 7.30 10.65
N TYR A 113 -8.54 8.42 10.67
CA TYR A 113 -7.90 9.01 11.86
C TYR A 113 -7.82 10.53 11.70
N VAL A 114 -8.76 11.27 12.28
CA VAL A 114 -8.85 12.73 12.15
C VAL A 114 -9.24 13.40 13.46
N CYS A 115 -8.62 14.54 13.77
CA CYS A 115 -8.87 15.23 15.03
C CYS A 115 -10.18 16.00 14.97
N VAL A 116 -10.99 15.94 16.03
CA VAL A 116 -12.24 16.72 16.09
C VAL A 116 -11.98 18.24 16.04
N HIS A 117 -10.76 18.68 16.39
CA HIS A 117 -10.36 20.09 16.38
C HIS A 117 -9.98 20.59 14.99
N ASP A 118 -9.95 19.71 13.97
CA ASP A 118 -9.80 20.13 12.57
C ASP A 118 -11.07 20.87 12.06
N GLY A 119 -12.12 20.93 12.88
CA GLY A 119 -13.35 21.66 12.61
C GLY A 119 -14.25 20.95 11.61
N LYS A 120 -15.46 21.48 11.39
CA LYS A 120 -16.47 20.83 10.54
C LYS A 120 -15.94 20.61 9.12
N GLN A 121 -15.36 21.66 8.55
CA GLN A 121 -14.86 21.64 7.17
C GLN A 121 -13.58 20.83 7.01
N GLY A 122 -12.65 20.89 7.98
CA GLY A 122 -11.41 20.13 7.91
C GLY A 122 -11.65 18.63 7.94
N ILE A 123 -12.54 18.17 8.82
CA ILE A 123 -12.94 16.76 8.88
C ILE A 123 -13.64 16.33 7.59
N ALA A 124 -14.60 17.12 7.08
CA ALA A 124 -15.26 16.82 5.82
C ALA A 124 -14.26 16.70 4.65
N HIS A 125 -13.28 17.61 4.57
CA HIS A 125 -12.25 17.58 3.52
C HIS A 125 -11.34 16.35 3.66
N TYR A 126 -10.92 16.01 4.87
CA TYR A 126 -10.15 14.79 5.13
C TYR A 126 -10.90 13.53 4.66
N LEU A 127 -12.19 13.40 5.00
CA LEU A 127 -13.02 12.28 4.59
C LEU A 127 -13.20 12.20 3.06
N GLN A 128 -13.36 13.34 2.39
CA GLN A 128 -13.38 13.39 0.92
C GLN A 128 -12.04 13.00 0.29
N GLY A 129 -10.93 13.32 0.95
CA GLY A 129 -9.60 12.86 0.55
C GLY A 129 -9.49 11.34 0.59
N LEU A 130 -9.89 10.72 1.70
CA LEU A 130 -9.87 9.26 1.86
C LEU A 130 -10.73 8.53 0.82
N ALA A 131 -11.91 9.06 0.49
CA ALA A 131 -12.81 8.45 -0.48
C ALA A 131 -12.19 8.30 -1.88
N ARG A 132 -11.19 9.12 -2.23
CA ARG A 132 -10.45 9.00 -3.50
C ARG A 132 -9.58 7.75 -3.55
N ASP A 133 -9.07 7.33 -2.41
CA ASP A 133 -8.23 6.14 -2.23
C ASP A 133 -9.06 4.91 -1.83
N TRP A 134 -10.38 4.96 -2.01
CA TRP A 134 -11.25 3.81 -1.87
C TRP A 134 -11.83 3.42 -3.24
N LEU A 135 -11.85 2.12 -3.49
CA LEU A 135 -12.48 1.51 -4.65
C LEU A 135 -13.32 0.33 -4.15
N ILE A 136 -14.57 0.25 -4.59
CA ILE A 136 -15.44 -0.89 -4.31
C ILE A 136 -15.45 -1.76 -5.56
N ILE A 137 -15.06 -3.03 -5.41
CA ILE A 137 -15.15 -4.04 -6.47
C ILE A 137 -16.11 -5.11 -5.97
N ASP A 138 -17.25 -5.28 -6.65
CA ASP A 138 -18.30 -6.24 -6.28
C ASP A 138 -18.69 -6.21 -4.78
N GLY A 139 -18.81 -4.99 -4.23
CA GLY A 139 -19.20 -4.76 -2.83
C GLY A 139 -18.07 -4.88 -1.79
N GLN A 140 -16.86 -5.29 -2.19
CA GLN A 140 -15.69 -5.37 -1.33
C GLN A 140 -14.84 -4.10 -1.46
N LEU A 141 -14.32 -3.58 -0.33
CA LEU A 141 -13.42 -2.42 -0.32
C LEU A 141 -11.99 -2.82 -0.71
N TYR A 142 -11.40 -2.02 -1.59
CA TYR A 142 -10.00 -2.06 -2.00
C TYR A 142 -9.35 -0.69 -1.76
N ARG A 143 -8.03 -0.70 -1.54
CA ARG A 143 -7.18 0.49 -1.46
C ARG A 143 -5.99 0.40 -2.43
N PRO A 144 -5.38 1.54 -2.79
CA PRO A 144 -4.18 1.57 -3.60
C PRO A 144 -3.08 0.70 -2.97
N ALA A 145 -2.45 -0.12 -3.80
CA ALA A 145 -1.28 -0.89 -3.45
C ALA A 145 -0.08 -0.39 -4.27
N GLY A 146 1.11 -0.43 -3.67
CA GLY A 146 2.35 -0.27 -4.42
C GLY A 146 2.57 -1.44 -5.37
N GLU A 147 3.35 -1.22 -6.42
CA GLU A 147 3.73 -2.29 -7.33
C GLU A 147 4.78 -3.18 -6.66
N PRO A 148 4.48 -4.47 -6.37
CA PRO A 148 5.47 -5.37 -5.81
C PRO A 148 6.67 -5.52 -6.77
N MET A 149 7.87 -5.48 -6.22
CA MET A 149 9.15 -5.57 -6.90
C MET A 149 10.07 -6.50 -6.12
N TYR A 150 11.07 -7.08 -6.79
CA TYR A 150 12.20 -7.70 -6.13
C TYR A 150 13.26 -6.65 -5.79
N VAL A 151 13.95 -6.81 -4.66
CA VAL A 151 15.03 -5.92 -4.25
C VAL A 151 16.21 -6.71 -3.70
N VAL A 152 17.41 -6.38 -4.16
CA VAL A 152 18.65 -6.93 -3.61
C VAL A 152 19.11 -6.05 -2.46
N MET A 153 19.12 -6.61 -1.25
CA MET A 153 19.56 -5.93 -0.04
C MET A 153 20.83 -6.55 0.53
N THR A 154 21.66 -5.70 1.11
CA THR A 154 22.89 -6.12 1.80
C THR A 154 22.82 -5.70 3.26
N PHE A 155 23.22 -6.58 4.16
CA PHE A 155 23.19 -6.35 5.59
C PHE A 155 24.61 -6.41 6.14
N GLY A 156 24.91 -5.55 7.12
CA GLY A 156 26.18 -5.54 7.84
C GLY A 156 27.43 -5.28 6.98
N LEU A 157 28.59 -5.65 7.52
CA LEU A 157 29.92 -5.23 7.05
C LEU A 157 30.52 -6.13 5.96
N SER A 158 29.75 -7.04 5.35
CA SER A 158 30.21 -8.01 4.32
C SER A 158 30.99 -9.20 4.93
N GLY A 159 31.52 -10.11 4.11
CA GLY A 159 32.26 -11.28 4.58
C GLY A 159 31.42 -12.23 5.44
N ASN A 160 30.13 -12.38 5.11
CA ASN A 160 29.10 -13.08 5.89
C ASN A 160 28.66 -12.37 7.19
N HIS A 161 29.09 -11.13 7.43
CA HIS A 161 28.53 -10.30 8.49
C HIS A 161 27.25 -9.61 7.98
N GLY A 162 26.10 -10.23 8.25
CA GLY A 162 24.77 -9.78 7.83
C GLY A 162 24.34 -10.42 6.49
N GLY A 163 25.20 -10.38 5.49
CA GLY A 163 25.02 -11.11 4.22
C GLY A 163 24.32 -10.30 3.12
N THR A 164 23.91 -11.00 2.07
CA THR A 164 23.21 -10.45 0.89
C THR A 164 21.94 -11.26 0.64
N ALA A 165 20.80 -10.61 0.41
CA ALA A 165 19.53 -11.29 0.19
C ALA A 165 18.70 -10.64 -0.92
N LEU A 166 18.05 -11.48 -1.71
CA LEU A 166 16.91 -11.08 -2.53
C LEU A 166 15.66 -11.03 -1.65
N LEU A 167 14.92 -9.94 -1.71
CA LEU A 167 13.68 -9.69 -0.96
C LEU A 167 12.63 -9.09 -1.87
N THR A 168 11.48 -8.70 -1.31
CA THR A 168 10.45 -7.96 -2.03
C THR A 168 10.10 -6.66 -1.33
N ASP A 169 9.76 -5.65 -2.12
CA ASP A 169 9.29 -4.36 -1.65
C ASP A 169 8.25 -3.81 -2.65
N ASP A 170 7.52 -2.76 -2.29
CA ASP A 170 6.48 -2.12 -3.13
C ASP A 170 6.69 -0.62 -3.29
N HIS A 171 7.79 -0.12 -2.74
CA HIS A 171 8.25 1.24 -2.86
C HIS A 171 9.77 1.28 -2.98
N LEU A 172 10.29 2.40 -3.46
CA LEU A 172 11.72 2.63 -3.57
C LEU A 172 12.23 3.27 -2.28
N ASN A 173 13.11 2.58 -1.58
CA ASN A 173 13.83 3.16 -0.46
C ASN A 173 14.96 4.04 -0.98
N PRO A 174 15.00 5.34 -0.65
CA PRO A 174 16.03 6.26 -1.17
C PRO A 174 17.46 5.91 -0.72
N ASN A 175 17.62 5.07 0.30
CA ASN A 175 18.92 4.59 0.76
C ASN A 175 19.42 3.38 -0.04
N ILE A 176 18.58 2.77 -0.88
CA ILE A 176 18.93 1.66 -1.76
C ILE A 176 18.97 2.18 -3.19
N ARG A 177 20.02 1.81 -3.92
CA ARG A 177 20.17 2.21 -5.32
C ARG A 177 19.06 1.62 -6.19
N ARG A 178 18.57 2.39 -7.16
CA ARG A 178 17.46 1.96 -8.03
C ARG A 178 17.78 0.72 -8.84
N GLU A 179 19.05 0.52 -9.17
CA GLU A 179 19.54 -0.65 -9.92
C GLU A 179 19.44 -1.95 -9.12
N ALA A 180 19.19 -1.88 -7.81
CA ALA A 180 18.95 -3.05 -6.97
C ALA A 180 17.48 -3.51 -6.99
N TYR A 181 16.58 -2.77 -7.64
CA TYR A 181 15.15 -3.10 -7.74
C TYR A 181 14.80 -3.66 -9.11
N PHE A 182 14.17 -4.83 -9.12
CA PHE A 182 13.79 -5.55 -10.32
C PHE A 182 12.26 -5.73 -10.34
N SER A 183 11.67 -5.63 -11.52
CA SER A 183 10.25 -5.89 -11.70
C SER A 183 9.92 -7.35 -11.43
N LEU A 184 8.63 -7.67 -11.24
CA LEU A 184 8.21 -9.07 -11.10
C LEU A 184 8.48 -9.93 -12.34
N LEU A 185 8.75 -9.30 -13.49
CA LEU A 185 9.10 -9.99 -14.73
C LEU A 185 10.61 -10.26 -14.84
N GLU A 186 11.41 -9.84 -13.86
CA GLU A 186 12.88 -9.85 -13.90
C GLU A 186 13.51 -10.69 -12.76
N LEU A 187 12.85 -11.77 -12.33
CA LEU A 187 13.33 -12.61 -11.22
C LEU A 187 14.73 -13.18 -11.48
N ASP A 188 15.00 -13.69 -12.68
CA ASP A 188 16.29 -14.29 -13.02
C ASP A 188 17.42 -13.24 -13.01
N GLN A 189 17.15 -12.02 -13.48
CA GLN A 189 18.08 -10.91 -13.39
C GLN A 189 18.34 -10.53 -11.93
N ALA A 190 17.30 -10.52 -11.09
CA ALA A 190 17.42 -10.20 -9.68
C ALA A 190 18.26 -11.25 -8.92
N VAL A 191 18.05 -12.54 -9.20
CA VAL A 191 18.86 -13.65 -8.67
C VAL A 191 20.32 -13.53 -9.11
N THR A 192 20.56 -13.27 -10.39
CA THR A 192 21.91 -13.09 -10.95
C THR A 192 22.62 -11.90 -10.28
N HIS A 193 21.92 -10.78 -10.14
CA HIS A 193 22.46 -9.59 -9.47
C HIS A 193 22.76 -9.85 -7.99
N THR A 194 21.91 -10.60 -7.30
CA THR A 194 22.10 -10.99 -5.90
C THR A 194 23.41 -11.78 -5.72
N LEU A 195 23.64 -12.79 -6.56
CA LEU A 195 24.87 -13.59 -6.52
C LEU A 195 26.12 -12.76 -6.84
N LEU A 196 26.02 -11.82 -7.80
CA LEU A 196 27.11 -10.91 -8.14
C LEU A 196 27.46 -9.96 -6.99
N VAL A 197 26.47 -9.39 -6.31
CA VAL A 197 26.67 -8.52 -5.15
C VAL A 197 27.28 -9.31 -3.99
N ALA A 198 26.75 -10.51 -3.71
CA ALA A 198 27.27 -11.39 -2.67
C ALA A 198 28.74 -11.74 -2.90
N GLY A 199 29.11 -12.12 -4.14
CA GLY A 199 30.49 -12.43 -4.50
C GLY A 199 31.45 -11.25 -4.29
N LYS A 200 31.05 -10.03 -4.71
CA LYS A 200 31.85 -8.81 -4.49
C LYS A 200 32.05 -8.48 -3.00
N ARG A 201 31.09 -8.86 -2.16
CA ARG A 201 31.12 -8.67 -0.71
C ARG A 201 31.85 -9.80 0.04
N GLY A 202 32.20 -10.88 -0.63
CA GLY A 202 32.70 -12.09 0.03
C GLY A 202 31.65 -12.78 0.90
N ASP A 203 30.36 -12.54 0.65
CA ASP A 203 29.27 -13.28 1.27
C ASP A 203 29.16 -14.63 0.54
N THR A 204 29.66 -15.69 1.16
CA THR A 204 29.72 -17.05 0.58
C THR A 204 28.77 -18.03 1.26
N VAL A 205 28.32 -17.71 2.47
CA VAL A 205 27.45 -18.54 3.31
C VAL A 205 26.14 -17.83 3.59
N LYS A 206 26.18 -16.52 3.87
CA LYS A 206 24.96 -15.72 4.13
C LYS A 206 24.46 -15.05 2.87
N VAL A 207 23.98 -15.87 1.95
CA VAL A 207 23.38 -15.44 0.69
C VAL A 207 22.01 -16.09 0.54
N SER A 208 20.98 -15.29 0.27
CA SER A 208 19.65 -15.79 -0.09
C SER A 208 19.24 -15.28 -1.46
N THR A 209 18.90 -16.20 -2.37
CA THR A 209 18.27 -15.91 -3.66
C THR A 209 16.79 -16.28 -3.68
N ASP A 210 16.26 -16.87 -2.60
CA ASP A 210 14.83 -17.08 -2.43
C ASP A 210 14.23 -15.79 -1.84
N PRO A 211 13.37 -15.07 -2.58
CA PRO A 211 12.75 -13.84 -2.09
C PRO A 211 11.77 -14.09 -0.94
N GLY A 212 11.34 -15.34 -0.70
CA GLY A 212 10.29 -15.67 0.27
C GLY A 212 8.88 -15.43 -0.26
N PHE A 213 8.74 -15.12 -1.54
CA PHE A 213 7.47 -14.82 -2.18
C PHE A 213 7.37 -15.44 -3.56
N GLN A 214 6.18 -15.91 -3.90
CA GLN A 214 5.81 -16.30 -5.24
C GLN A 214 4.84 -15.27 -5.81
N PHE A 215 5.12 -14.77 -7.00
CA PHE A 215 4.18 -13.93 -7.73
C PHE A 215 3.76 -14.61 -9.03
N GLN A 216 2.48 -14.48 -9.34
CA GLN A 216 1.92 -14.80 -10.64
C GLN A 216 1.43 -13.49 -11.26
N VAL A 217 2.06 -13.07 -12.35
CA VAL A 217 1.65 -11.90 -13.13
C VAL A 217 0.68 -12.36 -14.21
N LEU A 218 -0.59 -11.95 -14.09
CA LEU A 218 -1.67 -12.26 -15.04
C LEU A 218 -1.77 -11.21 -16.14
N ILE A 219 -1.44 -9.95 -15.82
CA ILE A 219 -1.46 -8.83 -16.76
C ILE A 219 -0.08 -8.17 -16.77
N PRO A 220 0.84 -8.58 -17.67
CA PRO A 220 2.20 -8.02 -17.70
C PRO A 220 2.26 -6.51 -17.92
N ALA A 221 1.30 -5.95 -18.68
CA ALA A 221 1.20 -4.51 -18.90
C ALA A 221 0.83 -3.71 -17.64
N ALA A 222 0.43 -4.37 -16.55
CA ALA A 222 0.21 -3.74 -15.25
C ALA A 222 1.52 -3.43 -14.51
N ILE A 223 2.63 -4.06 -14.91
CA ILE A 223 3.96 -3.86 -14.35
C ILE A 223 4.58 -2.61 -15.00
N GLN A 224 4.76 -1.56 -14.22
CA GLN A 224 5.29 -0.27 -14.68
C GLN A 224 6.77 -0.11 -14.33
N TRP A 225 7.23 -0.72 -13.24
CA TRP A 225 8.64 -0.68 -12.89
C TRP A 225 9.46 -1.50 -13.87
N LYS A 226 10.61 -0.95 -14.27
CA LYS A 226 11.66 -1.65 -15.00
C LYS A 226 12.98 -1.31 -14.34
N ASN A 227 13.84 -2.31 -14.12
CA ASN A 227 15.17 -2.03 -13.60
C ASN A 227 15.91 -1.08 -14.58
N PRO A 228 16.49 0.05 -14.10
CA PRO A 228 17.18 1.00 -14.99
C PRO A 228 18.31 0.37 -15.81
N SER A 229 18.95 -0.68 -15.30
CA SER A 229 20.02 -1.39 -16.00
C SER A 229 19.49 -2.30 -17.11
N ALA A 230 18.26 -2.81 -16.98
CA ALA A 230 17.60 -3.59 -18.03
C ALA A 230 16.97 -2.70 -19.12
N GLY A 231 16.58 -1.46 -18.77
CA GLY A 231 16.07 -0.47 -19.73
C GLY A 231 17.13 0.19 -20.61
N ALA A 232 18.42 -0.06 -20.36
CA ALA A 232 19.52 0.50 -21.16
C ALA A 232 19.65 -0.14 -22.56
N ASP A 233 19.07 -1.32 -22.77
CA ASP A 233 19.12 -2.05 -24.05
C ASP A 233 18.03 -1.64 -25.06
N ASP A 234 17.06 -0.79 -24.66
CA ASP A 234 15.91 -0.39 -25.51
C ASP A 234 16.11 0.97 -26.24
N THR A 235 17.32 1.53 -26.24
CA THR A 235 17.67 2.73 -27.05
C THR A 235 18.54 2.41 -28.26
N GLY A 236 18.34 1.23 -28.85
CA GLY A 236 19.00 0.75 -30.06
C GLY A 236 18.13 0.81 -31.31
N GLN A 237 17.48 1.93 -31.62
CA GLN A 237 17.03 2.23 -32.99
C GLN A 237 16.72 3.73 -33.16
N ALA A 238 17.77 4.50 -33.45
CA ALA A 238 17.68 5.74 -34.22
C ALA A 238 18.74 5.67 -35.32
N ALA A 239 18.27 5.39 -36.54
CA ALA A 239 18.94 5.70 -37.79
C ALA A 239 17.89 6.33 -38.71
#